data_AF-A0AAC9X698-F1
#
_entry.id   AF-A0AAC9X698-F1
#
_cell.length_a   1.000
_cell.length_b   1.000
_cell.length_c   1.000
_cell.angle_alpha   90.00
_cell.angle_beta   90.00
_cell.angle_gamma   90.00
#
_symmetry.space_group_name_H-M   'P 1'
#
loop_
_entity.id
_entity.type
_entity.pdbx_description
1 polymer ?
#
loop_
_entity_poly.entity_id
_entity_poly.type
_entity_poly.pdbx_seq_one_letter_code
_entity_poly.pdbx_strand_id
1 'polypeptide(L)' 'MGTASWQGVQRFLAKYYGYTGPIDGAPGSNTYKALQRWAADGSHGGRYTGPIDGVMGTNSWSNLDRAVGYDFYSPGARF' A
#
# COMPACT_ATOMS: atom_id res chain seq x y z
N MET A 1 -13.45 6.39 2.19
CA MET A 1 -12.93 5.61 3.34
C MET A 1 -12.96 6.49 4.58
N GLY A 2 -13.26 5.92 5.75
CA GLY A 2 -13.24 6.67 7.01
C GLY A 2 -11.82 6.76 7.61
N THR A 3 -11.63 7.68 8.55
CA THR A 3 -10.36 7.92 9.27
C THR A 3 -9.79 6.65 9.88
N ALA A 4 -10.63 5.82 10.52
CA ALA A 4 -10.19 4.57 11.14
C ALA A 4 -9.63 3.55 10.13
N SER A 5 -10.19 3.50 8.91
CA SER A 5 -9.70 2.63 7.84
C SER A 5 -8.29 3.04 7.43
N TRP A 6 -8.07 4.35 7.23
CA TRP A 6 -6.75 4.87 6.87
C TRP A 6 -5.71 4.71 7.97
N GLN A 7 -6.10 4.86 9.24
CA GLN A 7 -5.21 4.55 10.36
C GLN A 7 -4.77 3.08 10.36
N GLY A 8 -5.68 2.16 10.02
CA GLY A 8 -5.35 0.74 9.84
C GLY A 8 -4.31 0.54 8.74
N VAL A 9 -4.52 1.14 7.57
CA VAL A 9 -3.58 1.10 6.45
C VAL A 9 -2.22 1.69 6.85
N GLN A 10 -2.21 2.87 7.48
CA GLN A 10 -0.97 3.53 7.94
C GLN A 10 -0.17 2.66 8.93
N ARG A 11 -0.85 1.96 9.86
CA ARG A 11 -0.19 1.01 10.78
C ARG A 11 0.46 -0.16 10.03
N PHE A 12 -0.25 -0.75 9.08
CA PHE A 12 0.27 -1.82 8.24
C PHE A 12 1.51 -1.35 7.45
N LEU A 13 1.40 -0.18 6.81
CA LEU A 13 2.49 0.44 6.06
C LEU A 13 3.70 0.78 6.95
N ALA A 14 3.47 1.16 8.21
CA ALA A 14 4.56 1.44 9.16
C ALA A 14 5.32 0.16 9.51
N LYS A 15 4.60 -0.95 9.65
CA LYS A 15 5.17 -2.24 10.03
C LYS A 15 5.97 -2.89 8.90
N TYR A 16 5.50 -2.80 7.65
CA TYR A 16 6.05 -3.59 6.54
C TYR A 16 6.69 -2.76 5.41
N TYR A 17 6.30 -1.49 5.23
CA TYR A 17 6.67 -0.70 4.05
C TYR A 17 7.36 0.63 4.39
N GLY A 18 7.89 0.75 5.61
CA GLY A 18 8.72 1.87 6.04
C GLY A 18 7.99 3.21 6.08
N TYR A 19 6.69 3.20 6.39
CA TYR A 19 5.95 4.44 6.63
C TYR A 19 6.39 5.07 7.96
N THR A 20 6.90 6.30 7.91
CA THR A 20 7.38 7.07 9.06
C THR A 20 6.51 8.29 9.38
N GLY A 21 5.38 8.45 8.68
CA GLY A 21 4.44 9.54 8.91
C GLY A 21 3.45 9.27 10.06
N PRO A 22 2.59 10.25 10.38
CA PRO A 22 1.59 10.12 11.45
C PRO A 22 0.53 9.07 11.13
N ILE A 23 -0.02 8.43 12.18
CA ILE A 23 -1.19 7.55 12.07
C ILE A 23 -2.44 8.37 12.39
N ASP A 24 -2.77 9.29 11.49
CA ASP A 24 -3.84 10.30 11.64
C ASP A 24 -5.09 9.97 10.83
N GLY A 25 -5.05 8.93 9.98
CA GLY A 25 -6.13 8.57 9.08
C GLY A 25 -6.29 9.52 7.89
N ALA A 26 -5.34 10.44 7.69
CA ALA A 26 -5.27 11.33 6.55
C ALA A 26 -4.07 10.90 5.67
N PRO A 27 -4.31 10.28 4.50
CA PRO A 27 -3.22 9.87 3.61
C PRO A 27 -2.48 11.09 3.04
N GLY A 28 -1.17 11.14 3.26
CA GLY A 28 -0.27 12.16 2.70
C GLY A 28 0.81 11.56 1.80
N SER A 29 1.74 12.39 1.32
CA SER A 29 2.83 11.95 0.42
C SER A 29 3.60 10.73 0.97
N ASN A 30 3.90 10.70 2.26
CA ASN A 30 4.58 9.56 2.88
C ASN A 30 3.73 8.29 2.87
N THR A 31 2.41 8.41 3.01
CA THR A 31 1.48 7.28 2.92
C THR A 31 1.51 6.72 1.49
N TYR A 32 1.45 7.59 0.48
CA TYR A 32 1.51 7.18 -0.92
C TYR A 32 2.84 6.53 -1.31
N LYS A 33 3.97 7.03 -0.80
CA LYS A 33 5.28 6.37 -1.00
C LYS A 33 5.28 4.95 -0.43
N ALA A 34 4.71 4.76 0.75
CA ALA A 34 4.63 3.42 1.35
C ALA A 34 3.66 2.51 0.58
N LEU A 35 2.54 3.05 0.06
CA LEU A 35 1.64 2.29 -0.82
C LEU A 35 2.32 1.90 -2.14
N GLN A 36 3.13 2.78 -2.74
CA GLN A 36 3.91 2.45 -3.93
C GLN A 36 4.92 1.32 -3.67
N ARG A 37 5.52 1.26 -2.48
CA ARG A 37 6.38 0.14 -2.07
C ARG A 37 5.61 -1.17 -1.96
N TRP A 38 4.41 -1.14 -1.37
CA TRP A 38 3.54 -2.32 -1.34
C TRP A 38 3.12 -2.75 -2.74
N ALA A 39 2.75 -1.82 -3.60
CA ALA A 39 2.43 -2.10 -5.00
C ALA A 39 3.63 -2.69 -5.79
N ALA A 40 4.86 -2.42 -5.36
CA ALA A 40 6.09 -2.96 -5.94
C ALA A 40 6.48 -4.34 -5.36
N ASP A 41 5.92 -4.72 -4.22
CA ASP A 41 6.28 -5.96 -3.53
C ASP A 41 5.67 -7.19 -4.22
N GLY A 42 6.52 -7.93 -4.92
CA GLY A 42 6.15 -9.16 -5.62
C GLY A 42 5.65 -10.29 -4.72
N SER A 43 5.97 -10.28 -3.43
CA SER A 43 5.49 -11.32 -2.50
C SER A 43 3.99 -11.20 -2.20
N HIS A 44 3.46 -9.99 -2.27
CA HIS A 44 2.03 -9.67 -2.19
C HIS A 44 1.43 -9.50 -3.59
N GLY A 45 2.06 -10.06 -4.61
CA GLY A 45 1.59 -9.95 -5.99
C GLY A 45 1.81 -8.59 -6.64
N GLY A 46 2.46 -7.61 -6.01
CA GLY A 46 2.85 -6.33 -6.62
C GLY A 46 3.81 -6.49 -7.81
N ARG A 47 3.75 -5.57 -8.79
CA ARG A 47 4.66 -5.50 -9.96
C ARG A 47 4.91 -4.04 -10.36
N TYR A 48 4.64 -3.10 -9.47
CA TYR A 48 4.92 -1.70 -9.74
C TYR A 48 6.43 -1.51 -9.87
N THR A 49 6.87 -0.96 -10.99
CA THR A 49 8.29 -0.66 -11.27
C THR A 49 8.53 0.85 -11.45
N GLY A 50 7.51 1.67 -11.18
CA GLY A 50 7.60 3.12 -11.29
C GLY A 50 8.27 3.78 -10.07
N PRO A 51 8.42 5.12 -10.10
CA PRO A 51 9.08 5.85 -9.03
C PRO A 51 8.29 5.81 -7.71
N ILE A 52 9.02 5.79 -6.59
CA ILE A 52 8.45 5.95 -5.24
C ILE A 52 8.52 7.44 -4.88
N ASP A 53 7.65 8.24 -5.49
CA ASP A 53 7.61 9.70 -5.38
C ASP A 53 6.48 10.21 -4.46
N GLY A 54 5.54 9.34 -4.08
CA GLY A 54 4.36 9.71 -3.31
C GLY A 54 3.27 10.40 -4.13
N VAL A 55 3.38 10.36 -5.46
CA VAL A 55 2.37 10.83 -6.40
C VAL A 55 1.76 9.62 -7.08
N MET A 56 0.51 9.31 -6.72
CA MET A 56 -0.14 8.11 -7.23
C MET A 56 -0.68 8.32 -8.65
N GLY A 57 0.00 7.77 -9.65
CA GLY A 57 -0.50 7.67 -11.02
C GLY A 57 -1.35 6.40 -11.25
N THR A 58 -1.94 6.30 -12.44
CA THR A 58 -2.77 5.14 -12.84
C THR A 58 -2.06 3.80 -12.63
N ASN A 59 -0.78 3.71 -13.03
CA ASN A 59 0.01 2.50 -12.86
C ASN A 59 0.28 2.15 -11.37
N SER A 60 0.40 3.16 -10.50
CA SER A 60 0.55 2.95 -9.06
C SER A 60 -0.72 2.36 -8.48
N TRP A 61 -1.89 2.91 -8.83
CA TRP A 61 -3.18 2.41 -8.35
C TRP A 61 -3.51 1.01 -8.87
N SER A 62 -3.28 0.73 -10.15
CA SER A 62 -3.54 -0.60 -10.72
C SER A 62 -2.69 -1.69 -10.06
N ASN A 63 -1.42 -1.41 -9.77
CA ASN A 63 -0.57 -2.38 -9.10
C ASN A 63 -0.87 -2.50 -7.61
N LEU A 64 -1.27 -1.41 -6.96
CA LEU A 64 -1.75 -1.45 -5.58
C LEU A 64 -3.02 -2.31 -5.47
N ASP A 65 -4.00 -2.11 -6.36
CA ASP A 65 -5.21 -2.91 -6.42
C ASP A 65 -4.90 -4.41 -6.59
N ARG A 66 -3.95 -4.73 -7.47
CA ARG A 66 -3.49 -6.12 -7.64
C ARG A 66 -2.81 -6.68 -6.39
N ALA A 67 -2.03 -5.87 -5.69
CA ALA A 67 -1.36 -6.29 -4.46
C ALA A 67 -2.39 -6.56 -3.34
N VAL A 68 -3.32 -5.63 -3.16
CA VAL A 68 -4.45 -5.76 -2.23
C VAL A 68 -5.31 -6.99 -2.58
N GLY A 69 -5.65 -7.18 -3.86
CA GLY A 69 -6.44 -8.32 -4.31
C GLY A 69 -5.75 -9.67 -4.10
N TYR A 70 -4.42 -9.73 -4.21
CA TYR A 70 -3.66 -10.94 -3.90
C TYR A 70 -3.79 -11.31 -2.41
N ASP A 71 -3.69 -10.32 -1.52
CA ASP A 71 -3.73 -10.53 -0.07
C ASP A 71 -5.10 -10.91 0.47
N PHE A 72 -6.19 -10.40 -0.13
CA PHE A 72 -7.54 -10.60 0.40
C PHE A 72 -8.43 -11.55 -0.42
N TYR A 73 -8.05 -11.87 -1.66
CA TYR A 73 -8.94 -12.59 -2.59
C TYR A 73 -8.36 -13.88 -3.20
N SER A 74 -7.08 -14.20 -2.97
CA SER A 74 -6.50 -15.46 -3.48
C SER A 74 -6.73 -16.65 -2.53
N PRO A 75 -7.29 -17.79 -3.00
CA PRO A 75 -7.72 -18.91 -2.15
C PRO A 75 -6.57 -19.82 -1.63
N GLY A 76 -5.41 -19.26 -1.26
CA GLY A 76 -4.28 -20.09 -0.81
C GLY A 76 -3.13 -19.38 -0.08
N ALA A 77 -3.20 -18.08 0.19
CA ALA A 77 -2.18 -17.39 0.98
C ALA A 77 -2.45 -17.57 2.47
N ARG A 78 -1.52 -18.26 3.12
CA ARG A 78 -1.62 -18.88 4.44
C ARG A 78 -1.43 -17.84 5.53
N PHE A 79 -2.25 -17.90 6.58
CA PHE A 79 -1.95 -17.33 7.90
C PHE A 79 -0.88 -18.18 8.61
#